data_AF-A0A355A1P4-F1
#
_entry.id   AF-A0A355A1P4-F1
#
_cell.length_a   1.000
_cell.length_b   1.000
_cell.length_c   1.000
_cell.angle_alpha   90.00
_cell.angle_beta   90.00
_cell.angle_gamma   90.00
#
_symmetry.space_group_name_H-M   'P 1'
#
loop_
_entity.id
_entity.type
_entity.pdbx_description
1 polymer ?
#
loop_
_entity_poly.entity_id
_entity_poly.type
_entity_poly.pdbx_seq_one_letter_code
_entity_poly.pdbx_strand_id
1 'polypeptide(L)'
;HPVEYKYGEPKVDDRDIVQLCAQAFCLEEMFNTSIIEGDMFYGRTRRRQRVDFDEDLRRRVMELASEMHRLYTEGMTPLPEQTPACKRCSLVEICMPHTSKRRSVRRYFDDALRELK
;
A
#
# COMPACT_ATOMS: atom_id res chain seq x y z
N HIS A 1 20.55 8.97 11.09
CA HIS A 1 19.56 8.17 10.35
C HIS A 1 18.15 8.72 10.56
N PRO A 2 17.22 8.54 9.60
CA PRO A 2 15.83 9.00 9.70
C PRO A 2 15.02 8.22 10.75
N VAL A 3 13.96 8.85 11.26
CA VAL A 3 13.00 8.24 12.20
C VAL A 3 11.59 8.42 11.66
N GLU A 4 10.90 7.32 11.36
CA GLU A 4 9.51 7.33 10.89
C GLU A 4 8.54 7.10 12.07
N TYR A 5 7.62 8.03 12.26
CA TYR A 5 6.66 8.00 13.37
C TYR A 5 5.31 7.42 12.93
N LYS A 6 4.88 6.36 13.59
CA LYS A 6 3.56 5.75 13.39
C LYS A 6 2.77 5.77 14.69
N TYR A 7 1.51 6.22 14.65
CA TYR A 7 0.66 6.26 15.85
C TYR A 7 0.41 4.87 16.46
N GLY A 8 0.22 3.86 15.61
CA GLY A 8 -0.22 2.52 16.01
C GLY A 8 0.91 1.55 16.39
N GLU A 9 0.69 0.29 16.05
CA GLU A 9 1.63 -0.83 16.16
C GLU A 9 2.24 -1.19 14.79
N PRO A 10 3.36 -1.95 14.78
CA PRO A 10 3.93 -2.53 13.58
C PRO A 10 2.91 -3.24 12.69
N LYS A 11 3.09 -3.11 11.38
CA LYS A 11 2.32 -3.87 10.40
C LYS A 11 2.94 -5.24 10.19
N VAL A 12 2.10 -6.18 9.74
CA VAL A 12 2.54 -7.54 9.40
C VAL A 12 3.35 -7.54 8.09
N ASP A 13 3.08 -6.57 7.21
CA ASP A 13 3.76 -6.41 5.94
C ASP A 13 4.86 -5.33 5.99
N ASP A 14 5.54 -5.17 4.85
CA ASP A 14 6.73 -4.33 4.68
C ASP A 14 6.42 -2.84 4.46
N ARG A 15 5.14 -2.43 4.43
CA ARG A 15 4.76 -1.08 3.96
C ARG A 15 5.42 0.06 4.74
N ASP A 16 5.55 -0.10 6.07
CA ASP A 16 6.10 0.94 6.95
C ASP A 16 7.61 1.04 6.77
N ILE A 17 8.31 -0.09 6.67
CA ILE A 17 9.77 -0.15 6.48
C ILE A 17 10.18 0.28 5.08
N VAL A 18 9.39 -0.07 4.05
CA VAL A 18 9.55 0.43 2.68
C VAL A 18 9.41 1.95 2.66
N GLN A 19 8.43 2.51 3.37
CA GLN A 19 8.25 3.95 3.44
C GLN A 19 9.46 4.64 4.10
N LEU A 20 9.96 4.10 5.22
CA LEU A 20 11.14 4.63 5.90
C LEU A 20 12.40 4.55 5.01
N CYS A 21 12.59 3.45 4.29
CA CYS A 21 13.72 3.32 3.36
C CYS A 21 13.59 4.31 2.19
N ALA A 22 12.39 4.47 1.61
CA ALA A 22 12.14 5.47 0.56
C ALA A 22 12.45 6.90 1.02
N GLN A 23 12.16 7.26 2.28
CA GLN A 23 12.59 8.54 2.85
C GLN A 23 14.11 8.67 2.90
N ALA A 24 14.84 7.59 3.19
CA ALA A 24 16.29 7.59 3.18
C ALA A 24 16.84 7.89 1.79
N PHE A 25 16.31 7.28 0.72
CA PHE A 25 16.68 7.63 -0.67
C PHE A 25 16.55 9.14 -0.92
N CYS A 26 15.41 9.74 -0.55
CA CYS A 26 15.23 11.19 -0.71
C CYS A 26 16.27 12.01 0.05
N LEU A 27 16.59 11.64 1.29
CA LEU A 27 17.59 12.33 2.10
C LEU A 27 19.00 12.17 1.53
N GLU A 28 19.35 10.98 1.05
CA GLU A 28 20.63 10.71 0.40
C GLU A 28 20.82 11.58 -0.85
N GLU A 29 19.80 11.68 -1.70
CA GLU A 29 19.81 12.55 -2.89
C GLU A 29 19.91 14.03 -2.52
N MET A 30 19.11 14.48 -1.55
CA MET A 30 19.08 15.89 -1.12
C MET A 30 20.41 16.35 -0.50
N PHE A 31 21.06 15.49 0.28
CA PHE A 31 22.23 15.84 1.07
C PHE A 31 23.54 15.23 0.56
N ASN A 32 23.49 14.52 -0.57
CA ASN A 32 24.63 13.80 -1.17
C ASN A 32 25.38 12.95 -0.13
N THR A 33 24.63 12.08 0.56
CA THR A 33 25.12 11.25 1.67
C THR A 33 24.67 9.81 1.53
N SER A 34 25.12 8.94 2.45
CA SER A 34 24.69 7.54 2.52
C SER A 34 24.09 7.24 3.89
N ILE A 35 22.96 6.55 3.89
CA ILE A 35 22.17 6.18 5.05
C ILE A 35 21.92 4.67 4.96
N ILE A 36 22.45 3.93 5.94
CA ILE A 36 22.41 2.46 5.97
C ILE A 36 21.38 1.89 6.96
N GLU A 37 20.80 2.74 7.79
CA GLU A 37 19.78 2.33 8.78
C GLU A 37 18.81 3.47 9.05
N GLY A 38 17.66 3.15 9.66
CA GLY A 38 16.61 4.04 10.13
C GLY A 38 15.95 3.51 11.39
N ASP A 39 15.09 4.30 12.02
CA ASP A 39 14.27 3.86 13.16
C ASP A 39 12.77 3.98 12.84
N MET A 40 12.01 2.94 13.15
CA MET A 40 10.55 3.03 13.32
C MET A 40 10.22 3.41 14.76
N PHE A 41 9.37 4.41 14.97
CA PHE A 41 8.81 4.73 16.27
C PHE A 41 7.29 4.55 16.27
N TYR A 42 6.84 3.52 16.98
CA TYR A 42 5.41 3.20 17.13
C TYR A 42 4.85 3.78 18.43
N GLY A 43 3.81 4.61 18.33
CA GLY A 43 3.23 5.35 19.45
C GLY A 43 2.64 4.48 20.55
N ARG A 44 2.25 3.24 20.22
CA ARG A 44 1.79 2.27 21.22
C ARG A 44 2.91 1.62 22.02
N THR A 45 3.99 1.20 21.38
CA THR A 45 5.13 0.58 22.07
C THR A 45 6.10 1.61 22.65
N ARG A 46 6.08 2.84 22.12
CA ARG A 46 6.91 4.00 22.49
C ARG A 46 8.41 3.69 22.50
N ARG A 47 8.83 2.78 21.64
CA ARG A 47 10.22 2.36 21.48
C ARG A 47 10.62 2.48 20.02
N ARG A 48 11.89 2.80 19.80
CA ARG A 48 12.50 2.75 18.47
C ARG A 48 12.81 1.31 18.12
N GLN A 49 12.51 0.94 16.89
CA GLN A 49 12.90 -0.32 16.28
C GLN A 49 13.84 0.03 15.13
N ARG A 50 15.10 -0.39 15.23
CA ARG A 50 16.07 -0.20 14.17
C ARG A 50 15.65 -1.02 12.94
N VAL A 51 15.83 -0.43 11.77
CA VAL A 51 15.64 -1.05 10.46
C VAL A 51 16.92 -0.83 9.67
N ASP A 52 17.56 -1.91 9.26
CA ASP A 52 18.72 -1.85 8.37
C ASP A 52 18.23 -1.69 6.92
N PHE A 53 18.87 -0.81 6.16
CA PHE A 53 18.57 -0.59 4.73
C PHE A 53 19.45 -1.48 3.87
N ASP A 54 19.23 -2.78 3.99
CA ASP A 54 19.92 -3.78 3.19
C ASP A 54 19.57 -3.68 1.69
N GLU A 55 20.31 -4.44 0.88
CA GLU A 55 20.13 -4.43 -0.58
C GLU A 55 18.72 -4.89 -0.99
N ASP A 56 18.11 -5.80 -0.24
CA ASP A 56 16.79 -6.34 -0.57
C ASP A 56 15.68 -5.32 -0.31
N LEU A 57 15.72 -4.62 0.81
CA LEU A 57 14.78 -3.54 1.11
C LEU A 57 14.94 -2.38 0.14
N ARG A 58 16.18 -2.02 -0.22
CA ARG A 58 16.44 -1.01 -1.26
C ARG A 58 15.91 -1.43 -2.61
N ARG A 59 16.14 -2.68 -3.03
CA ARG A 59 15.60 -3.26 -4.26
C ARG A 59 14.08 -3.20 -4.27
N ARG A 60 13.45 -3.59 -3.16
CA ARG A 60 12.00 -3.56 -2.98
C ARG A 60 11.41 -2.17 -3.18
N VAL A 61 12.05 -1.13 -2.63
CA VAL A 61 11.64 0.27 -2.81
C VAL A 61 11.74 0.67 -4.29
N MET A 62 12.86 0.35 -4.95
CA MET A 62 13.07 0.67 -6.36
C MET A 62 12.07 -0.04 -7.28
N GLU A 63 11.75 -1.30 -7.02
CA GLU A 63 10.75 -2.07 -7.75
C GLU A 63 9.35 -1.45 -7.63
N LEU A 64 8.93 -1.13 -6.40
CA LEU A 64 7.60 -0.54 -6.14
C LEU A 64 7.48 0.85 -6.76
N ALA A 65 8.51 1.68 -6.66
CA ALA A 65 8.54 2.99 -7.29
C ALA A 65 8.47 2.87 -8.81
N SER A 66 9.27 1.99 -9.40
CA SER A 66 9.30 1.75 -10.84
C SER A 66 7.94 1.28 -11.37
N GLU A 67 7.31 0.33 -10.68
CA GLU A 67 5.98 -0.18 -11.07
C GLU A 67 4.91 0.91 -10.97
N MET A 68 4.93 1.73 -9.91
CA MET A 68 4.01 2.85 -9.77
C MET A 68 4.17 3.86 -10.93
N HIS A 69 5.41 4.24 -11.26
CA HIS A 69 5.70 5.15 -12.38
C HIS A 69 5.30 4.55 -13.74
N ARG A 70 5.49 3.25 -13.93
CA ARG A 70 5.06 2.53 -15.13
C ARG A 70 3.54 2.60 -15.31
N LEU A 71 2.78 2.21 -14.29
CA LEU A 71 1.31 2.26 -14.30
C LEU A 71 0.78 3.67 -14.58
N TYR A 72 1.39 4.68 -13.95
CA TYR A 72 1.04 6.08 -14.17
C TYR A 72 1.29 6.53 -15.61
N THR A 73 2.47 6.20 -16.16
CA THR A 73 2.86 6.58 -17.53
C THR A 73 1.99 5.91 -18.58
N GLU A 74 1.62 4.65 -18.36
CA GLU A 74 0.73 3.90 -19.26
C GLU A 74 -0.75 4.31 -19.12
N GLY A 75 -1.10 5.12 -18.11
CA GLY A 75 -2.49 5.45 -17.79
C GLY A 75 -3.31 4.23 -17.37
N MET A 76 -2.64 3.17 -16.90
CA MET A 76 -3.27 1.91 -16.54
C MET A 76 -3.61 1.89 -15.05
N THR A 77 -4.91 1.83 -14.74
CA THR A 77 -5.38 1.56 -13.37
C THR A 77 -5.60 0.06 -13.21
N PRO A 78 -4.92 -0.62 -12.26
CA PRO A 78 -5.12 -2.04 -12.01
C PRO A 78 -6.58 -2.38 -11.67
N LEU A 79 -6.99 -3.61 -11.96
CA LEU A 79 -8.32 -4.09 -11.56
C LEU A 79 -8.46 -4.07 -10.04
N PRO A 80 -9.62 -3.64 -9.52
CA PRO A 80 -9.80 -3.52 -8.09
C PRO A 80 -9.92 -4.90 -7.43
N GLU A 81 -9.25 -5.07 -6.29
CA GLU A 81 -9.40 -6.23 -5.44
C GLU A 81 -10.31 -5.91 -4.25
N GLN A 82 -11.37 -6.70 -4.06
CA GLN A 82 -12.26 -6.53 -2.91
C GLN A 82 -11.63 -7.11 -1.65
N THR A 83 -11.14 -6.24 -0.76
CA THR A 83 -10.51 -6.60 0.52
C THR A 83 -11.23 -5.97 1.71
N PRO A 84 -10.97 -6.41 2.96
CA PRO A 84 -11.51 -5.74 4.15
C PRO A 84 -11.11 -4.25 4.26
N ALA A 85 -9.99 -3.85 3.64
CA ALA A 85 -9.54 -2.47 3.64
C ALA A 85 -10.47 -1.53 2.85
N CYS A 86 -11.23 -2.05 1.86
CA CYS A 86 -12.18 -1.27 1.08
C CYS A 86 -13.22 -0.55 1.95
N LYS A 87 -13.61 -1.13 3.11
CA LYS A 87 -14.57 -0.51 4.05
C LYS A 87 -14.10 0.83 4.63
N ARG A 88 -12.78 1.11 4.57
CA ARG A 88 -12.16 2.35 5.06
C ARG A 88 -11.43 3.10 3.94
N CYS A 89 -11.58 2.67 2.69
CA CYS A 89 -10.89 3.27 1.55
C CYS A 89 -11.62 4.55 1.13
N SER A 90 -10.91 5.68 1.09
CA SER A 90 -11.44 6.96 0.62
C SER A 90 -11.87 6.94 -0.86
N LEU A 91 -11.39 5.97 -1.63
CA LEU A 91 -11.68 5.82 -3.06
C LEU A 91 -12.77 4.78 -3.36
N VAL A 92 -13.41 4.18 -2.35
CA VAL A 92 -14.31 3.02 -2.55
C VAL A 92 -15.49 3.32 -3.48
N GLU A 93 -16.04 4.53 -3.43
CA GLU A 93 -17.17 4.96 -4.27
C GLU A 93 -16.76 5.21 -5.74
N ILE A 94 -15.48 5.54 -5.99
CA ILE A 94 -14.94 5.72 -7.34
C ILE A 94 -14.51 4.36 -7.91
N CYS A 95 -13.84 3.57 -7.09
CA CYS A 95 -13.29 2.27 -7.43
C CYS A 95 -14.37 1.18 -7.60
N MET A 96 -15.45 1.24 -6.80
CA MET A 96 -16.57 0.29 -6.75
C MET A 96 -16.15 -1.20 -6.79
N PRO A 97 -15.25 -1.66 -5.90
CA PRO A 97 -14.66 -3.00 -5.98
C PRO A 97 -15.68 -4.14 -5.88
N HIS A 98 -16.85 -3.90 -5.28
CA HIS A 98 -17.92 -4.89 -5.15
C HIS A 98 -18.58 -5.26 -6.48
N THR A 99 -18.48 -4.39 -7.50
CA THR A 99 -19.02 -4.62 -8.85
C THR A 99 -18.11 -5.48 -9.73
N SER A 100 -16.85 -5.66 -9.33
CA SER A 100 -15.85 -6.44 -10.08
C SER A 100 -16.24 -7.92 -10.23
N LYS A 101 -16.99 -8.47 -9.27
CA LYS A 101 -17.57 -9.81 -9.36
C LYS A 101 -18.81 -9.75 -10.24
N ARG A 102 -18.64 -10.07 -11.52
CA ARG A 102 -19.73 -10.16 -12.50
C ARG A 102 -20.78 -11.20 -12.06
N ARG A 103 -21.92 -10.75 -11.52
CA ARG A 103 -23.12 -11.59 -11.46
C ARG A 103 -23.69 -11.69 -12.86
N SER A 104 -24.03 -12.90 -13.31
CA SER A 104 -24.75 -13.08 -14.57
C SER A 104 -26.06 -12.31 -14.52
N VAL A 105 -26.32 -11.46 -15.53
CA VAL A 105 -27.57 -10.72 -15.69
C VAL A 105 -28.77 -11.69 -15.68
N ARG A 106 -28.62 -12.86 -16.29
CA ARG A 106 -29.65 -13.92 -16.29
C ARG A 106 -29.98 -14.37 -14.87
N ARG A 107 -28.96 -14.66 -14.07
CA ARG A 107 -29.12 -15.09 -12.68
C ARG A 107 -29.73 -13.99 -11.80
N TYR A 108 -29.43 -12.73 -12.09
CA TYR A 108 -30.09 -11.60 -11.43
C TYR A 108 -31.60 -11.57 -11.72
N PHE A 109 -32.01 -11.70 -12.99
CA PHE A 109 -33.42 -11.76 -13.37
C PHE A 109 -34.13 -12.98 -12.76
N ASP A 110 -33.50 -14.16 -12.80
CA ASP A 110 -34.09 -15.39 -12.26
C ASP A 110 -34.38 -15.28 -10.75
N ASP A 111 -33.46 -14.67 -9.98
CA ASP A 111 -33.65 -14.50 -8.53
C ASP A 111 -34.70 -13.42 -8.22
N ALA A 112 -34.69 -12.29 -8.94
CA ALA A 112 -35.69 -11.22 -8.76
C ALA A 112 -37.12 -11.70 -9.09
N LEU A 113 -37.28 -12.54 -10.11
CA LEU A 113 -38.58 -13.13 -10.47
C LEU A 113 -39.07 -14.18 -9.46
N ARG A 114 -38.17 -14.78 -8.67
CA ARG A 114 -38.55 -15.71 -7.58
C ARG A 114 -39.03 -14.97 -6.34
N GLU A 115 -38.45 -13.82 -6.01
CA GLU A 115 -38.86 -13.01 -4.85
C GLU A 115 -40.20 -12.29 -5.06
N LEU A 116 -40.65 -12.13 -6.30
CA LEU A 116 -41.96 -11.57 -6.66
C LEU A 116 -43.10 -12.60 -6.67
N LYS A 117 -42.81 -13.88 -6.42
CA LYS A 117 -43.78 -14.97 -6.30
C LYS A 117 -43.98 -15.35 -4.84
#